data_AF-A0A939P7T3-F1
#
_entry.id   AF-A0A939P7T3-F1
#
_cell.length_a   1.000
_cell.length_b   1.000
_cell.length_c   1.000
_cell.angle_alpha   90.00
_cell.angle_beta   90.00
_cell.angle_gamma   90.00
#
_symmetry.space_group_name_H-M   'P 1'
#
loop_
_entity.id
_entity.type
_entity.pdbx_description
1 polymer ?
#
loop_
_entity_poly.entity_id
_entity_poly.type
_entity_poly.pdbx_seq_one_letter_code
_entity_poly.pdbx_strand_id
1 'polypeptide(L)'
;MVTCRNTAAATRAATLAVTALRDRGQPVRALVVVSDGGPEPKDAAARLAMLQDRVGGVVRMPFVAALRLVDDPGTVRLSARARAALATIRDLAR
;
A
#
# COMPACT_ATOMS: atom_id res chain seq x y z
N MET A 1 -9.26 3.29 3.63
CA MET A 1 -7.93 2.77 3.21
C MET A 1 -7.41 3.64 2.08
N VAL A 2 -6.09 3.80 1.96
CA VAL A 2 -5.42 4.46 0.81
C VAL A 2 -4.45 3.47 0.18
N THR A 3 -4.35 3.46 -1.15
CA THR A 3 -3.42 2.59 -1.89
C THR A 3 -2.56 3.41 -2.85
N CYS A 4 -1.27 3.11 -2.96
CA CYS A 4 -0.38 3.76 -3.92
C CYS A 4 0.67 2.78 -4.45
N ARG A 5 1.35 3.15 -5.54
CA ARG A 5 2.57 2.46 -5.99
C ARG A 5 3.77 2.89 -5.16
N ASN A 6 4.86 2.12 -5.18
CA ASN A 6 6.11 2.42 -4.47
C ASN A 6 7.00 3.49 -5.17
N THR A 7 6.42 4.37 -5.98
CA THR A 7 7.16 5.42 -6.69
C THR A 7 7.16 6.74 -5.92
N ALA A 8 8.16 7.60 -6.16
CA ALA A 8 8.23 8.92 -5.51
C ALA A 8 7.00 9.79 -5.80
N ALA A 9 6.51 9.78 -7.03
CA ALA A 9 5.31 10.51 -7.42
C ALA A 9 4.04 9.98 -6.71
N ALA A 10 3.87 8.66 -6.67
CA ALA A 10 2.70 8.04 -6.03
C ALA A 10 2.71 8.23 -4.50
N THR A 11 3.88 8.11 -3.86
CA THR A 11 4.02 8.33 -2.42
C THR A 11 3.78 9.80 -2.04
N ARG A 12 4.22 10.77 -2.85
CA ARG A 12 3.84 12.18 -2.68
C ARG A 12 2.33 12.37 -2.74
N ALA A 13 1.66 11.79 -3.74
CA ALA A 13 0.21 11.87 -3.87
C ALA A 13 -0.52 11.22 -2.68
N ALA A 14 -0.01 10.08 -2.19
CA ALA A 14 -0.53 9.42 -1.00
C ALA A 14 -0.39 10.30 0.26
N THR A 15 0.72 11.04 0.41
CA THR A 15 0.88 11.99 1.52
C THR A 15 -0.18 13.08 1.50
N LEU A 16 -0.51 13.63 0.33
CA LEU A 16 -1.56 14.63 0.17
C LEU A 16 -2.94 14.04 0.51
N ALA A 17 -3.24 12.84 0.00
CA ALA A 17 -4.50 12.15 0.28
C ALA A 17 -4.68 11.84 1.78
N VAL A 18 -3.65 11.30 2.44
CA VAL A 18 -3.69 11.02 3.89
C VAL A 18 -3.87 12.31 4.69
N THR A 19 -3.21 13.40 4.29
CA THR A 19 -3.35 14.70 4.95
C THR A 19 -4.79 15.21 4.83
N ALA A 20 -5.34 15.25 3.62
CA ALA A 20 -6.70 15.73 3.38
C ALA A 20 -7.77 14.89 4.10
N LEU A 21 -7.60 13.56 4.17
CA LEU A 21 -8.52 12.70 4.92
C LEU A 21 -8.45 12.96 6.43
N ARG A 22 -7.23 13.10 6.97
CA ARG A 22 -7.03 13.39 8.38
C ARG A 22 -7.62 14.75 8.78
N ASP A 23 -7.43 15.78 7.95
CA ASP A 23 -7.95 17.13 8.21
C ASP A 23 -9.50 17.15 8.21
N ARG A 24 -10.13 16.17 7.57
CA ARG A 24 -11.59 15.94 7.59
C ARG A 24 -12.05 15.00 8.71
N GLY A 25 -11.16 14.64 9.64
CA GLY A 25 -11.46 13.70 10.72
C GLY A 25 -11.68 12.25 10.25
N GLN A 26 -11.24 11.90 9.04
CA GLN A 26 -11.38 10.56 8.48
C GLN A 26 -10.06 9.78 8.64
N PRO A 27 -9.96 8.85 9.60
CA PRO A 27 -8.73 8.12 9.83
C PRO A 27 -8.42 7.13 8.70
N VAL A 28 -7.17 7.10 8.24
CA VAL A 28 -6.69 6.10 7.29
C VAL A 28 -6.20 4.88 8.07
N ARG A 29 -7.02 3.83 8.14
CA ARG A 29 -6.66 2.59 8.85
C ARG A 29 -5.50 1.82 8.22
N ALA A 30 -5.36 1.86 6.89
CA ALA A 30 -4.29 1.22 6.15
C ALA A 30 -3.82 2.06 4.96
N LEU A 31 -2.50 2.16 4.81
CA LEU A 31 -1.82 2.62 3.59
C LEU A 31 -1.15 1.42 2.93
N VAL A 32 -1.66 1.02 1.76
CA VAL A 32 -1.10 -0.11 1.00
C VAL A 32 -0.19 0.40 -0.10
N VAL A 33 1.07 -0.01 -0.05
CA VAL A 33 2.09 0.35 -1.03
C VAL A 33 2.36 -0.87 -1.92
N VAL A 34 1.94 -0.79 -3.17
CA VAL A 34 2.16 -1.85 -4.17
C VAL A 34 3.50 -1.64 -4.85
N SER A 35 4.36 -2.65 -4.78
CA SER A 35 5.65 -2.63 -5.47
C SER A 35 5.46 -2.71 -6.99
N ASP A 36 6.29 -1.97 -7.73
CA ASP A 36 6.43 -2.09 -9.19
C ASP A 36 7.45 -3.19 -9.61
N GLY A 37 7.89 -4.04 -8.66
CA GLY A 37 8.80 -5.17 -8.93
C GLY A 37 10.29 -4.87 -8.70
N GLY A 38 10.64 -3.61 -8.42
CA GLY A 38 11.99 -3.18 -8.05
C GLY A 38 12.12 -2.69 -6.61
N PRO A 39 13.34 -2.36 -6.16
CA PRO A 39 13.57 -1.77 -4.84
C PRO A 39 12.82 -0.43 -4.69
N GLU A 40 12.38 -0.14 -3.47
CA GLU A 40 11.71 1.13 -3.15
C GLU A 40 12.72 2.29 -3.23
N PRO A 41 12.49 3.34 -4.05
CA PRO A 41 13.35 4.50 -4.09
C PRO A 41 13.46 5.18 -2.72
N LYS A 42 14.64 5.71 -2.38
CA LYS A 42 14.90 6.36 -1.08
C LYS A 42 13.89 7.46 -0.75
N ASP A 43 13.57 8.28 -1.75
CA ASP A 43 12.56 9.34 -1.67
C ASP A 43 11.15 8.85 -1.34
N ALA A 44 10.79 7.67 -1.86
CA ALA A 44 9.52 7.02 -1.57
C ALA A 44 9.55 6.46 -0.14
N ALA A 45 10.64 5.78 0.23
CA ALA A 45 10.82 5.21 1.57
C ALA A 45 10.76 6.28 2.67
N ALA A 46 11.42 7.44 2.48
CA ALA A 46 11.39 8.54 3.43
C ALA A 46 9.97 9.09 3.64
N ARG A 47 9.22 9.30 2.55
CA ARG A 47 7.82 9.76 2.63
C ARG A 47 6.91 8.74 3.32
N LEU A 48 7.11 7.45 3.03
CA LEU A 48 6.34 6.38 3.66
C LEU A 48 6.65 6.26 5.15
N ALA A 49 7.91 6.44 5.56
CA ALA A 49 8.29 6.50 6.98
C ALA A 49 7.55 7.63 7.71
N MET A 50 7.49 8.83 7.12
CA MET A 50 6.73 9.96 7.70
C MET A 50 5.21 9.70 7.79
N LEU A 51 4.68 8.78 6.99
CA LEU A 51 3.26 8.42 7.02
C LEU A 51 2.95 7.32 8.05
N GLN A 52 3.95 6.61 8.58
CA GLN A 52 3.71 5.49 9.51
C GLN A 52 2.92 5.91 10.74
N ASP A 53 3.23 7.06 11.33
CA ASP A 53 2.53 7.57 12.52
C ASP A 53 1.20 8.27 12.20
N ARG A 54 0.84 8.38 10.91
CA ARG A 54 -0.35 9.10 10.43
C ARG A 54 -1.45 8.18 9.94
N VAL A 55 -1.19 6.87 9.90
CA VAL A 55 -2.12 5.83 9.44
C VAL A 55 -2.11 4.67 10.43
N GLY A 56 -3.15 3.82 10.42
CA GLY A 56 -3.19 2.63 11.29
C GLY A 56 -2.15 1.57 10.95
N GLY A 57 -1.64 1.56 9.72
CA GLY A 57 -0.50 0.74 9.33
C GLY A 57 -0.09 0.94 7.87
N VAL A 58 1.19 0.78 7.58
CA VAL A 58 1.74 0.79 6.22
C VAL A 58 2.05 -0.64 5.81
N VAL A 59 1.38 -1.14 4.77
CA VAL A 59 1.55 -2.52 4.27
C VAL A 59 2.19 -2.50 2.89
N ARG A 60 3.32 -3.20 2.73
CA ARG A 60 4.00 -3.34 1.43
C ARG A 60 3.52 -4.61 0.73
N MET A 61 2.67 -4.43 -0.28
CA MET A 61 2.21 -5.51 -1.15
C MET A 61 3.25 -5.75 -2.25
N PRO A 62 3.81 -6.97 -2.38
CA PRO A 62 4.72 -7.28 -3.48
C PRO A 62 4.01 -7.22 -4.83
N PHE A 63 4.78 -7.02 -5.89
CA PHE A 63 4.27 -7.12 -7.25
C PHE A 63 3.85 -8.58 -7.55
N VAL A 64 2.61 -8.77 -8.00
CA VAL A 64 2.08 -10.09 -8.38
C VAL A 64 1.79 -10.09 -9.88
N ALA A 65 2.80 -10.43 -10.68
CA ALA A 65 2.72 -10.36 -12.14
C ALA A 65 1.55 -11.17 -12.74
N ALA A 66 1.24 -12.33 -12.16
CA ALA A 66 0.17 -13.21 -12.61
C ALA A 66 -1.22 -12.55 -12.59
N LEU A 67 -1.46 -11.55 -11.73
CA LEU A 67 -2.72 -10.79 -11.71
C LEU A 67 -2.95 -9.96 -12.99
N ARG A 68 -1.92 -9.74 -13.80
CA ARG A 68 -2.07 -9.04 -15.09
C ARG A 68 -2.52 -9.95 -16.23
N LEU A 69 -2.52 -11.26 -16.01
CA LEU A 69 -2.71 -12.27 -17.06
C LEU A 69 -4.03 -13.03 -16.92
N VAL A 70 -4.86 -12.65 -15.94
CA VAL A 70 -6.13 -13.34 -15.65
C VAL A 70 -7.24 -12.32 -15.47
N ASP A 71 -8.46 -12.71 -15.85
CA ASP A 71 -9.67 -11.92 -15.60
C ASP A 71 -10.20 -12.13 -14.17
N ASP A 72 -10.08 -13.36 -13.65
CA ASP A 72 -10.44 -13.67 -12.25
C ASP A 72 -9.20 -13.69 -11.35
N PRO A 73 -9.01 -12.67 -10.48
CA PRO A 73 -7.88 -12.62 -9.55
C PRO A 73 -7.94 -13.71 -8.47
N GLY A 74 -9.10 -14.32 -8.23
CA GLY A 74 -9.28 -15.41 -7.27
C GLY A 74 -8.55 -16.70 -7.65
N THR A 75 -8.23 -16.87 -8.93
CA THR A 75 -7.48 -18.01 -9.46
C THR A 75 -5.96 -17.91 -9.22
N VAL A 76 -5.46 -16.71 -8.88
CA VAL A 76 -4.03 -16.49 -8.72
C VAL A 76 -3.55 -16.97 -7.36
N ARG A 77 -2.66 -17.96 -7.37
CA ARG A 77 -1.96 -18.40 -6.17
C ARG A 77 -0.96 -17.34 -5.72
N LEU A 78 -1.29 -16.65 -4.63
CA LEU A 78 -0.41 -15.66 -4.01
C LEU A 78 0.83 -16.30 -3.34
N SER A 79 1.98 -15.64 -3.49
CA SER A 79 3.19 -15.98 -2.73
C SER A 79 2.95 -15.85 -1.23
N ALA A 80 3.75 -16.52 -0.39
CA ALA A 80 3.62 -16.43 1.06
C ALA A 80 3.67 -14.96 1.56
N ARG A 81 4.56 -14.15 0.97
CA ARG A 81 4.67 -12.71 1.27
C ARG A 81 3.42 -11.93 0.88
N ALA A 82 2.86 -12.18 -0.30
CA ALA A 82 1.63 -11.53 -0.76
C ALA A 82 0.43 -11.91 0.12
N ARG A 83 0.33 -13.19 0.52
CA ARG A 83 -0.70 -13.67 1.45
C ARG A 83 -0.59 -13.00 2.82
N ALA A 84 0.62 -12.90 3.37
CA ALA A 84 0.86 -12.23 4.64
C ALA A 84 0.48 -10.74 4.57
N ALA A 85 0.90 -10.04 3.52
CA ALA A 85 0.50 -8.64 3.30
C ALA A 85 -1.02 -8.48 3.19
N LEU A 86 -1.70 -9.37 2.46
CA LEU A 86 -3.17 -9.36 2.34
C LEU A 86 -3.86 -9.62 3.69
N ALA A 87 -3.33 -10.52 4.51
CA ALA A 87 -3.84 -10.75 5.86
C ALA A 87 -3.74 -9.49 6.72
N THR A 88 -2.58 -8.82 6.75
CA THR A 88 -2.41 -7.56 7.48
C THR A 88 -3.36 -6.46 6.97
N ILE A 89 -3.61 -6.37 5.66
CA ILE A 89 -4.59 -5.43 5.11
C ILE A 89 -5.98 -5.72 5.66
N ARG A 90 -6.39 -6.99 5.66
CA ARG A 90 -7.70 -7.41 6.18
C ARG A 90 -7.84 -7.09 7.66
N ASP A 91 -6.80 -7.31 8.45
CA ASP A 91 -6.83 -7.03 9.89
C ASP A 91 -6.94 -5.53 10.18
N LEU A 92 -6.25 -4.69 9.39
CA LEU A 92 -6.36 -3.23 9.51
C LEU A 92 -7.66 -2.66 8.93
N ALA A 93 -8.32 -3.37 8.01
CA ALA A 93 -9.53 -2.90 7.35
C ALA A 93 -10.84 -3.28 8.08
N ARG A 94 -10.75 -4.10 9.13
CA ARG A 94 -11.84 -4.34 10.07
C ARG A 94 -12.15 -3.09 10.89
#